data_AF-A0A173TDK6-F1
#
_entry.id   AF-A0A173TDK6-F1
#
_cell.length_a   1.000
_cell.length_b   1.000
_cell.length_c   1.000
_cell.angle_alpha   90.00
_cell.angle_beta   90.00
_cell.angle_gamma   90.00
#
_symmetry.space_group_name_H-M   'P 1'
#
loop_
_entity.id
_entity.type
_entity.pdbx_description
1 polymer ?
#
loop_
_entity_poly.entity_id
_entity_poly.type
_entity_poly.pdbx_seq_one_letter_code
_entity_poly.pdbx_strand_id
1 'polypeptide(L)' 'MEVFFWVTDLLIPVMMIVVGYFFKKHPPTTINSVYGYRTKRSMASKEVWVFAQRYFGGL' A
#
# COMPACT_ATOMS: atom_id res chain seq x y z
N MET A 1 32.36 4.88 9.07
CA MET A 1 31.83 3.85 8.16
C MET A 1 30.59 3.18 8.73
N GLU A 2 30.57 2.84 10.03
CA GLU A 2 29.40 2.25 10.72
C GLU A 2 28.05 2.95 10.46
N VAL A 3 27.99 4.28 10.58
CA VAL A 3 26.73 5.04 10.38
C VAL A 3 26.15 4.85 8.97
N PHE A 4 27.00 4.74 7.95
CA PHE A 4 26.55 4.52 6.59
C PHE A 4 25.83 3.17 6.46
N PHE A 5 26.40 2.10 7.05
CA PHE A 5 25.78 0.77 7.04
C PHE A 5 24.42 0.76 7.75
N TRP A 6 24.32 1.36 8.94
CA TRP A 6 23.05 1.46 9.67
C TRP A 6 21.97 2.22 8.89
N VAL A 7 22.33 3.33 8.24
CA VAL A 7 21.38 4.11 7.43
C VAL A 7 20.89 3.29 6.24
N THR A 8 21.79 2.58 5.55
CA THR A 8 21.42 1.76 4.40
C THR A 8 20.58 0.54 4.78
N ASP A 9 20.90 -0.11 5.90
CA ASP A 9 20.20 -1.30 6.39
C ASP A 9 18.75 -0.97 6.82
N LEU A 10 18.55 0.19 7.45
CA LEU A 10 17.24 0.65 7.90
C LEU A 10 16.38 1.28 6.79
N LEU A 11 16.94 1.53 5.60
CA LEU A 11 16.25 2.25 4.52
C LEU A 11 15.01 1.49 4.02
N ILE A 12 15.15 0.19 3.77
CA ILE A 12 14.05 -0.68 3.33
C ILE A 12 12.94 -0.79 4.39
N PRO A 13 13.21 -1.15 5.66
CA PRO A 13 12.14 -1.28 6.65
C PRO A 13 11.44 0.05 6.93
N VAL A 14 12.15 1.18 6.97
CA VAL A 14 11.53 2.51 7.11
C VAL A 14 10.61 2.81 5.93
N MET A 15 11.06 2.54 4.70
CA MET A 15 10.21 2.71 3.51
C MET A 15 8.96 1.83 3.56
N MET A 16 9.07 0.58 4.01
CA MET A 16 7.92 -0.31 4.16
C MET A 16 6.91 0.23 5.18
N ILE A 17 7.37 0.76 6.32
CA ILE A 17 6.51 1.38 7.33
C ILE A 17 5.80 2.60 6.76
N VAL A 18 6.51 3.48 6.05
CA VAL A 18 5.95 4.69 5.44
C VAL A 18 4.91 4.35 4.39
N VAL A 19 5.22 3.42 3.47
CA VAL A 19 4.29 2.98 2.41
C VAL A 19 3.07 2.29 3.01
N GLY A 20 3.25 1.41 3.99
CA GLY A 20 2.16 0.75 4.70
C GLY A 20 1.23 1.74 5.39
N TYR A 21 1.80 2.73 6.11
CA TYR A 21 1.02 3.79 6.73
C TYR A 21 0.26 4.64 5.70
N PHE A 22 0.90 4.98 4.59
CA PHE A 22 0.27 5.74 3.52
C PHE A 22 -0.91 4.99 2.91
N PHE A 23 -0.77 3.69 2.61
CA PHE A 23 -1.87 2.88 2.06
C PHE A 23 -3.02 2.67 3.05
N LYS A 24 -2.73 2.61 4.35
CA LYS A 24 -3.77 2.53 5.39
C LYS A 24 -4.56 3.83 5.51
N LYS A 25 -3.88 4.99 5.46
CA LYS A 25 -4.51 6.31 5.61
C LYS A 25 -5.18 6.80 4.32
N HIS A 26 -4.57 6.48 3.18
CA HIS A 26 -4.99 6.91 1.85
C HIS A 26 -5.06 5.71 0.91
N PRO A 27 -6.03 4.79 1.12
CA PRO A 27 -6.23 3.67 0.21
C PRO A 27 -6.55 4.20 -1.20
N PRO A 28 -6.12 3.52 -2.27
CA PRO A 28 -6.40 3.95 -3.63
C PRO A 28 -7.90 4.00 -3.88
N THR A 29 -8.43 5.19 -4.16
CA THR A 29 -9.87 5.40 -4.44
C THR A 29 -10.21 5.27 -5.92
N THR A 30 -9.19 5.30 -6.78
CA THR A 30 -9.30 5.13 -8.23
C THR A 30 -8.74 3.78 -8.64
N ILE A 31 -9.49 3.09 -9.51
CA ILE A 31 -9.04 1.85 -10.13
C ILE A 31 -7.78 2.15 -10.94
N ASN A 32 -6.72 1.38 -10.69
CA ASN A 32 -5.46 1.50 -11.41
C ASN A 32 -4.84 0.10 -11.61
N SER A 33 -3.87 0.00 -12.52
CA SER A 33 -3.20 -1.25 -12.85
C SER A 33 -1.93 -1.52 -12.04
N VAL A 34 -1.50 -0.57 -11.20
CA VAL A 34 -0.17 -0.55 -10.57
C VAL A 34 -0.20 -1.10 -9.14
N TYR A 35 -1.15 -0.68 -8.30
CA TYR A 35 -1.20 -1.02 -6.87
C TYR A 35 -2.62 -1.22 -6.32
N GLY A 36 -2.70 -1.88 -5.16
CA GLY A 36 -3.95 -2.26 -4.47
C GLY A 36 -4.47 -3.65 -4.84
N TYR A 37 -5.64 -4.01 -4.31
CA TYR A 37 -6.36 -5.26 -4.61
C TYR A 37 -6.94 -5.29 -6.03
N ARG A 38 -6.15 -5.78 -6.98
CA ARG A 38 -6.44 -5.79 -8.44
C ARG A 38 -7.10 -7.09 -8.94
N THR A 39 -7.94 -7.72 -8.13
CA THR A 39 -8.70 -8.89 -8.62
C THR A 39 -9.79 -8.44 -9.60
N LYS A 40 -10.12 -9.28 -10.59
CA LYS A 40 -11.22 -8.99 -11.55
C LYS A 40 -12.52 -8.57 -10.84
N ARG A 41 -12.80 -9.19 -9.69
CA ARG A 41 -13.95 -8.87 -8.83
C ARG A 41 -13.83 -7.50 -8.18
N SER A 42 -12.67 -7.17 -7.60
CA SER A 42 -12.41 -5.88 -6.95
C SER A 42 -12.50 -4.70 -7.94
N MET A 43 -12.05 -4.91 -9.17
CA MET A 43 -12.03 -3.89 -10.22
C MET A 43 -13.35 -3.75 -11.00
N ALA A 44 -14.40 -4.49 -10.64
CA ALA A 44 -15.66 -4.51 -11.38
C ALA A 44 -16.46 -3.19 -11.30
N SER A 45 -16.38 -2.48 -10.18
CA SER A 45 -16.94 -1.14 -10.03
C SER A 45 -16.10 -0.30 -9.07
N LYS A 46 -16.29 1.02 -9.10
CA LYS A 46 -15.60 1.94 -8.19
C LYS A 46 -16.00 1.69 -6.72
N GLU A 47 -17.26 1.34 -6.43
CA GLU A 47 -17.66 1.05 -5.05
C GLU A 47 -17.02 -0.24 -4.54
N VAL A 48 -17.00 -1.29 -5.35
CA VAL A 48 -16.39 -2.58 -4.99
C VAL A 48 -14.87 -2.42 -4.80
N TRP A 49 -14.23 -1.60 -5.64
CA TRP A 49 -12.83 -1.25 -5.50
C TRP A 49 -12.57 -0.58 -4.15
N VAL A 50 -13.30 0.50 -3.82
CA VAL A 50 -13.13 1.22 -2.56
C VAL A 50 -13.39 0.30 -1.36
N PHE A 51 -14.42 -0.56 -1.43
CA PHE A 51 -14.72 -1.54 -0.41
C PHE A 51 -13.56 -2.52 -0.20
N ALA A 52 -13.03 -3.11 -1.28
CA ALA A 52 -11.95 -4.09 -1.19
C ALA A 52 -10.67 -3.47 -0.63
N GLN A 53 -10.29 -2.26 -1.06
CA GLN A 53 -9.09 -1.59 -0.54
C GLN A 53 -9.24 -1.23 0.94
N ARG A 54 -10.43 -0.81 1.38
CA ARG A 54 -10.68 -0.45 2.78
C ARG A 54 -10.80 -1.68 3.69
N TYR A 55 -11.45 -2.74 3.22
CA TYR A 55 -11.63 -3.98 3.97
C TYR A 55 -10.29 -4.72 4.11
N PHE A 56 -9.61 -4.99 3.00
CA PHE A 56 -8.37 -5.75 3.02
C PHE A 56 -7.13 -4.93 3.38
N GLY A 57 -7.13 -3.61 3.18
CA GLY A 57 -6.05 -2.73 3.65
C GLY A 57 -6.05 -2.51 5.17
N GLY A 58 -7.08 -2.97 5.87
CA GLY A 58 -7.18 -2.93 7.34
C GLY A 58 -7.15 -4.31 8.02
N LEU A 59 -7.16 -5.40 7.25
CA LEU A 59 -6.93 -6.79 7.69
C LEU A 59 -5.44 -7.04 7.85
#